data_AF-A0A1W2F9G2-F1
#
_entry.id   AF-A0A1W2F9G2-F1
#
_cell.length_a   1.000
_cell.length_b   1.000
_cell.length_c   1.000
_cell.angle_alpha   90.00
_cell.angle_beta   90.00
_cell.angle_gamma   90.00
#
_symmetry.space_group_name_H-M   'P 1'
#
loop_
_entity.id
_entity.type
_entity.pdbx_description
1 polymer ?
#
loop_
_entity_poly.entity_id
_entity_poly.type
_entity_poly.pdbx_seq_one_letter_code
_entity_poly.pdbx_strand_id
1 'polypeptide(L)'
;MRLREWRLTQKLTLAQAADQFGIPHARTFQRYETGAVVPDAPFVLKAFELSDGAVTGHDFYLQRAEFLSTPADLTPKEAAE
;
A
#
# COMPACT_ATOMS: atom_id res chain seq x y z
N MET A 1 10.40 -5.26 -2.54
CA MET A 1 9.19 -5.67 -3.32
C MET A 1 8.00 -4.99 -2.67
N ARG A 2 7.02 -4.53 -3.44
CA ARG A 2 5.87 -3.80 -2.89
C ARG A 2 4.87 -4.75 -2.23
N LEU A 3 4.14 -4.24 -1.23
CA LEU A 3 3.10 -5.00 -0.53
C LEU A 3 2.04 -5.57 -1.51
N ARG A 4 1.69 -4.81 -2.55
CA ARG A 4 0.76 -5.24 -3.59
C ARG A 4 1.29 -6.44 -4.39
N GLU A 5 2.56 -6.41 -4.75
CA GLU A 5 3.20 -7.48 -5.53
C GLU A 5 3.27 -8.77 -4.70
N TRP A 6 3.61 -8.63 -3.42
CA TRP A 6 3.56 -9.73 -2.46
C TRP A 6 2.17 -10.35 -2.40
N ARG A 7 1.12 -9.53 -2.19
CA ARG A 7 -0.27 -10.02 -2.11
C ARG A 7 -0.67 -10.80 -3.36
N LEU A 8 -0.34 -10.27 -4.54
CA LEU A 8 -0.67 -10.90 -5.81
C LEU A 8 0.11 -12.21 -6.01
N THR A 9 1.37 -12.27 -5.57
CA THR A 9 2.17 -13.51 -5.59
C THR A 9 1.56 -14.60 -4.70
N GLN A 10 1.01 -14.21 -3.55
CA GLN A 10 0.28 -15.10 -2.65
C GLN A 10 -1.14 -15.44 -3.13
N LYS A 11 -1.60 -14.86 -4.25
CA LYS A 11 -2.96 -15.01 -4.81
C LYS A 11 -4.06 -14.61 -3.82
N LEU A 12 -3.80 -13.62 -2.96
CA LEU A 12 -4.74 -13.16 -1.97
C LEU A 12 -5.61 -12.01 -2.49
N THR A 13 -6.89 -12.04 -2.16
CA THR A 13 -7.77 -10.87 -2.28
C THR A 13 -7.41 -9.81 -1.24
N LEU A 14 -7.88 -8.57 -1.43
CA LEU A 14 -7.67 -7.49 -0.44
C LEU A 14 -8.25 -7.83 0.93
N ALA A 15 -9.40 -8.50 0.97
CA ALA A 15 -10.04 -8.91 2.22
C ALA A 15 -9.19 -9.97 2.95
N GLN A 16 -8.78 -11.02 2.24
CA GLN A 16 -7.93 -12.07 2.82
C GLN A 16 -6.58 -11.54 3.31
N ALA A 17 -5.98 -10.60 2.58
CA ALA A 17 -4.77 -9.94 3.03
C ALA A 17 -5.04 -9.07 4.27
N ALA A 18 -6.10 -8.26 4.27
CA ALA A 18 -6.48 -7.50 5.46
C ALA A 18 -6.66 -8.40 6.70
N ASP A 19 -7.32 -9.54 6.54
CA ASP A 19 -7.52 -10.53 7.60
C ASP A 19 -6.19 -11.10 8.12
N GLN A 20 -5.26 -11.48 7.25
CA GLN A 20 -3.93 -11.95 7.66
C GLN A 20 -3.18 -10.90 8.48
N PHE A 21 -3.34 -9.64 8.11
CA PHE A 21 -2.70 -8.53 8.80
C PHE A 21 -3.47 -8.08 10.05
N GLY A 22 -4.68 -8.56 10.29
CA GLY A 22 -5.52 -8.14 11.41
C GLY A 22 -6.13 -6.76 11.20
N ILE A 23 -6.29 -6.34 9.95
CA ILE A 23 -6.92 -5.07 9.58
C ILE A 23 -8.42 -5.31 9.38
N PRO A 24 -9.31 -4.58 10.10
CA PRO A 24 -10.75 -4.80 10.03
C PRO A 24 -11.39 -4.40 8.69
N HIS A 25 -10.70 -3.57 7.90
CA HIS A 25 -11.21 -3.05 6.63
C HIS A 25 -10.22 -3.22 5.49
N ALA A 26 -10.63 -3.96 4.46
CA ALA A 26 -9.85 -4.16 3.22
C ALA A 26 -9.41 -2.83 2.56
N ARG A 27 -10.20 -1.76 2.73
CA ARG A 27 -9.87 -0.43 2.23
C ARG A 27 -8.64 0.18 2.92
N THR A 28 -8.42 -0.11 4.20
CA THR A 28 -7.21 0.33 4.91
C THR A 28 -5.98 -0.38 4.36
N PHE A 29 -6.07 -1.69 4.14
CA PHE A 29 -5.01 -2.45 3.49
C PHE A 29 -4.71 -1.92 2.08
N GLN A 30 -5.74 -1.62 1.28
CA GLN A 30 -5.58 -1.00 -0.04
C GLN A 30 -4.84 0.35 0.02
N ARG A 31 -5.10 1.17 1.04
CA ARG A 31 -4.39 2.46 1.20
C ARG A 31 -2.90 2.29 1.48
N TYR A 32 -2.52 1.23 2.16
CA TYR A 32 -1.11 0.86 2.33
C TYR A 32 -0.53 0.38 0.99
N GLU A 33 -1.26 -0.46 0.25
CA GLU A 33 -0.84 -0.92 -1.08
C GLU A 33 -0.73 0.16 -2.14
N THR A 34 -1.32 1.34 -1.94
CA THR A 34 -1.23 2.45 -2.90
C THR A 34 -0.29 3.54 -2.44
N GLY A 35 0.20 3.49 -1.19
CA GLY A 35 0.97 4.59 -0.60
C GLY A 35 0.11 5.81 -0.22
N ALA A 36 -1.22 5.68 -0.26
CA ALA A 36 -2.13 6.75 0.18
C ALA A 36 -2.00 7.05 1.68
N VAL A 37 -1.62 6.05 2.47
CA VAL A 37 -1.30 6.17 3.90
C VAL A 37 -0.03 5.37 4.18
N VAL A 38 0.86 5.92 5.01
CA VAL A 38 2.02 5.19 5.53
C VAL A 38 1.56 4.35 6.73
N PRO A 39 1.75 3.03 6.72
CA PRO A 39 1.44 2.19 7.87
C PRO A 39 2.36 2.49 9.06
N ASP A 40 1.94 2.09 10.26
CA ASP A 40 2.74 2.23 11.47
C ASP A 40 3.85 1.17 11.54
N ALA A 41 4.82 1.38 12.45
CA ALA A 41 5.97 0.48 12.59
C ALA A 41 5.59 -0.98 12.91
N PRO A 42 4.60 -1.28 13.77
CA PRO A 42 4.13 -2.65 13.99
C PRO A 42 3.65 -3.35 12.72
N PHE A 43 2.88 -2.65 11.87
CA PHE A 43 2.43 -3.22 10.60
C PHE A 43 3.60 -3.48 9.65
N VAL A 44 4.55 -2.54 9.57
CA VAL A 44 5.75 -2.70 8.74
C VAL A 44 6.56 -3.93 9.17
N LEU A 45 6.74 -4.14 10.48
CA LEU A 45 7.43 -5.33 11.01
C LEU A 45 6.69 -6.61 10.64
N LYS A 46 5.36 -6.64 10.81
CA LYS A 46 4.54 -7.80 10.44
C LYS A 46 4.60 -8.09 8.94
N ALA A 47 4.61 -7.07 8.09
CA ALA A 47 4.77 -7.23 6.65
C ALA A 47 6.12 -7.81 6.29
N PHE A 48 7.19 -7.37 6.96
CA PHE A 48 8.53 -7.91 6.79
C PHE A 48 8.58 -9.40 7.18
N GLU A 49 8.03 -9.77 8.33
CA GLU A 49 8.00 -11.16 8.80
C GLU A 49 7.17 -12.07 7.89
N LEU A 50 5.94 -11.67 7.54
CA LEU A 50 5.05 -12.48 6.68
C LEU A 50 5.55 -12.63 5.25
N SER A 51 6.38 -11.70 4.79
CA SER A 51 6.98 -11.74 3.46
C SER A 51 8.37 -12.34 3.43
N ASP A 52 8.85 -12.91 4.55
CA ASP A 52 10.21 -13.44 4.69
C ASP A 52 11.28 -12.42 4.26
N GLY A 53 11.08 -11.18 4.69
CA GLY A 53 11.96 -10.04 4.43
C GLY A 53 11.83 -9.40 3.04
N ALA A 54 10.93 -9.89 2.19
CA ALA A 54 10.82 -9.41 0.82
C ALA A 54 10.09 -8.05 0.69
N VAL A 55 9.17 -7.73 1.61
CA VAL A 55 8.58 -6.39 1.78
C VAL A 55 9.24 -5.70 2.97
N THR A 56 9.89 -4.57 2.73
CA THR A 56 10.66 -3.83 3.74
C THR A 56 10.02 -2.48 4.06
N GLY A 57 10.44 -1.85 5.16
CA GLY A 57 10.07 -0.47 5.49
C GLY A 57 10.39 0.51 4.36
N HIS A 58 11.52 0.32 3.67
CA HIS A 58 11.93 1.17 2.54
C HIS A 58 10.93 1.10 1.38
N ASP A 59 10.34 -0.06 1.11
CA ASP A 59 9.33 -0.21 0.06
C ASP A 59 8.08 0.65 0.34
N PHE A 60 7.65 0.76 1.60
CA PHE A 60 6.54 1.65 2.00
C PHE A 60 6.87 3.13 1.81
N TYR A 61 8.11 3.54 2.11
CA TYR A 61 8.56 4.92 1.89
C TYR A 61 8.62 5.27 0.40
N LEU A 62 9.20 4.41 -0.44
CA LEU A 62 9.24 4.61 -1.89
C LEU A 62 7.83 4.71 -2.46
N GLN A 63 6.97 3.78 -2.07
CA GLN A 63 5.58 3.78 -2.50
C GLN A 63 4.83 5.06 -2.09
N ARG A 64 5.08 5.59 -0.89
CA ARG A 64 4.54 6.87 -0.46
C ARG A 64 5.09 8.04 -1.28
N ALA A 65 6.40 8.06 -1.54
CA ALA A 65 7.04 9.09 -2.33
C ALA A 65 6.44 9.13 -3.74
N GLU A 66 6.22 7.97 -4.36
CA GLU A 66 5.57 7.86 -5.67
C GLU A 66 4.13 8.37 -5.65
N PHE A 67 3.35 7.98 -4.65
CA PHE A 67 1.98 8.48 -4.47
C PHE A 67 1.93 10.01 -4.38
N LEU A 68 2.87 10.63 -3.66
CA LEU A 68 2.97 12.08 -3.52
C LEU A 68 3.54 12.78 -4.77
N SER A 69 4.42 12.11 -5.51
CA SER A 69 4.98 12.62 -6.76
C SER A 69 4.01 12.55 -7.93
N THR A 70 2.97 11.72 -7.81
CA THR A 70 1.89 11.66 -8.79
C THR A 70 1.08 12.95 -8.63
N PRO A 71 1.10 13.86 -9.62
CA PRO A 71 0.29 15.07 -9.55
C PRO A 71 -1.17 14.65 -9.35
N ALA A 72 -1.78 15.16 -8.28
CA ALA A 72 -3.18 14.93 -7.95
C ALA A 72 -4.07 15.63 -8.99
N ASP A 73 -4.13 15.09 -10.21
CA ASP A 73 -4.88 15.60 -11.35
C ASP A 73 -4.57 17.05 -11.78
N LEU A 74 -4.05 17.17 -13.00
CA LEU A 74 -4.61 18.11 -13.98
C LEU A 74 -6.10 17.76 -14.14
N THR A 75 -6.94 18.20 -13.21
CA THR A 75 -8.38 18.12 -13.40
C THR A 75 -8.73 19.09 -14.53
N PRO A 76 -9.43 18.68 -15.61
CA PRO A 76 -10.00 19.64 -16.54
C PRO A 76 -11.18 20.32 -15.85
N LYS A 77 -10.88 21.30 -15.00
CA LYS A 77 -11.87 22.20 -14.40
C LYS A 77 -11.58 23.68 -14.69
N GLU A 78 -10.66 23.97 -15.60
CA GLU A 78 -10.31 25.33 -16.06
C GLU A 78 -10.03 25.40 -17.58
N ALA A 79 -10.69 24.55 -18.39
CA ALA A 79 -10.62 24.61 -19.86
C ALA A 79 -11.96 24.98 -20.51
N ALA A 80 -12.81 25.70 -19.76
CA ALA A 80 -14.03 26.31 -20.27
C ALA A 80 -14.07 27.76 -19.77
N GLU A 81 -13.21 28.58 -20.38
CA GLU A 81 -13.36 30.04 -20.43
C GLU A 81 -14.00 30.40 -21.78
#